data_AF-A0A2G1XGN0-F1
#
_entry.id   AF-A0A2G1XGN0-F1
#
_cell.length_a   1.000
_cell.length_b   1.000
_cell.length_c   1.000
_cell.angle_alpha   90.00
_cell.angle_beta   90.00
_cell.angle_gamma   90.00
#
_symmetry.space_group_name_H-M   'P 1'
#
loop_
_entity.id
_entity.type
_entity.pdbx_description
1 polymer ?
#
loop_
_entity_poly.entity_id
_entity_poly.type
_entity_poly.pdbx_seq_one_letter_code
_entity_poly.pdbx_strand_id
1 'polypeptide(L)'
;MGYDDMSRLNREMTARIEGYHDVVVHGNNKGFFMPGRKNAAGVDFPPGEVSAGHIIEAIRNNPSYNGGPIRLISCHTGVLKEGELGIPAAQAVANELKVPVMAPTDEVGIYPSRGKGQQPEVQNGGYWRTFLPLLQ
;
A
#
# COMPACT_ATOMS: atom_id res chain seq x y z
N MET A 1 10.71 -4.26 7.62
CA MET A 1 9.93 -3.02 7.47
C MET A 1 9.36 -2.65 8.84
N GLY A 2 9.71 -1.47 9.37
CA GLY A 2 9.14 -0.97 10.62
C GLY A 2 7.90 -0.13 10.34
N TYR A 3 6.94 -0.12 11.27
CA TYR A 3 5.81 0.81 11.23
C TYR A 3 6.22 2.15 11.85
N ASP A 4 5.89 3.24 11.17
CA ASP A 4 5.71 4.52 11.86
C ASP A 4 4.30 4.61 12.47
N ASP A 5 4.04 5.67 13.24
CA ASP A 5 2.77 5.83 13.95
C ASP A 5 1.57 5.79 13.01
N MET A 6 1.66 6.41 11.82
CA MET A 6 0.56 6.45 10.86
C MET A 6 0.29 5.08 10.23
N SER A 7 1.35 4.36 9.88
CA SER A 7 1.26 3.02 9.30
C SER A 7 0.72 2.02 10.34
N ARG A 8 1.12 2.17 11.61
CA ARG A 8 0.57 1.39 12.74
C ARG A 8 -0.91 1.68 12.94
N LEU A 9 -1.31 2.95 12.97
CA LEU A 9 -2.70 3.37 13.15
C LEU A 9 -3.60 2.83 12.02
N ASN A 10 -3.16 2.93 10.77
CA ASN A 10 -3.89 2.34 9.64
C ASN A 10 -4.04 0.82 9.80
N ARG A 11 -2.99 0.10 10.21
CA ARG A 11 -3.05 -1.34 10.46
C ARG A 11 -4.05 -1.73 11.55
N GLU A 12 -4.13 -0.95 12.63
CA GLU A 12 -4.93 -1.28 13.81
C GLU A 12 -6.40 -0.88 13.70
N MET A 13 -6.71 0.16 12.93
CA MET A 13 -8.07 0.68 12.80
C MET A 13 -8.80 0.19 11.56
N THR A 14 -8.09 -0.29 10.54
CA THR A 14 -8.70 -0.77 9.30
C THR A 14 -9.44 -2.09 9.51
N ALA A 15 -10.69 -2.14 9.09
CA ALA A 15 -11.43 -3.38 8.92
C ALA A 15 -10.77 -4.25 7.86
N ARG A 16 -10.61 -5.54 8.18
CA ARG A 16 -10.15 -6.55 7.20
C ARG A 16 -11.22 -6.79 6.15
N ILE A 17 -10.79 -7.05 4.93
CA ILE A 17 -11.64 -7.63 3.89
C ILE A 17 -11.31 -9.12 3.84
N GLU A 18 -12.34 -9.97 3.94
CA GLU A 18 -12.16 -11.41 3.87
C GLU A 18 -11.45 -11.83 2.56
N GLY A 19 -10.49 -12.74 2.66
CA GLY A 19 -9.68 -13.21 1.55
C GLY A 19 -8.56 -12.27 1.10
N TYR A 20 -8.53 -11.01 1.54
CA TYR A 20 -7.46 -10.06 1.20
C TYR A 20 -6.35 -10.04 2.25
N HIS A 21 -5.11 -9.94 1.78
CA HIS A 21 -3.97 -9.57 2.60
C HIS A 21 -3.71 -8.06 2.52
N ASP A 22 -3.83 -7.35 3.64
CA ASP A 22 -3.54 -5.92 3.66
C ASP A 22 -2.04 -5.66 3.78
N VAL A 23 -1.54 -4.80 2.90
CA VAL A 23 -0.19 -4.25 2.96
C VAL A 23 -0.31 -2.77 3.25
N VAL A 24 0.14 -2.37 4.44
CA VAL A 24 0.10 -0.98 4.90
C VAL A 24 1.51 -0.41 4.81
N VAL A 25 1.70 0.53 3.91
CA VAL A 25 2.98 1.18 3.63
C VAL A 25 2.73 2.55 3.02
N HIS A 26 3.61 3.52 3.24
CA HIS A 26 3.48 4.83 2.60
C HIS A 26 3.64 4.76 1.09
N GLY A 27 2.98 5.68 0.41
CA GLY A 27 3.16 5.95 -1.01
C GLY A 27 3.36 7.45 -1.25
N ASN A 28 3.96 7.81 -2.38
CA ASN A 28 4.12 9.21 -2.80
C ASN A 28 3.05 9.60 -3.83
N ASN A 29 2.98 10.89 -4.17
CA ASN A 29 2.06 11.39 -5.19
C ASN A 29 2.47 11.06 -6.65
N LYS A 30 3.52 10.25 -6.85
CA LYS A 30 3.99 9.79 -8.15
C LYS A 30 3.49 8.38 -8.51
N GLY A 31 3.04 7.62 -7.50
CA GLY A 31 2.58 6.24 -7.66
C GLY A 31 3.55 5.18 -7.16
N PHE A 32 4.57 5.57 -6.39
CA PHE A 32 5.62 4.70 -5.86
C PHE A 32 5.53 4.56 -4.33
N PHE A 33 6.10 3.48 -3.80
CA PHE A 33 6.21 3.27 -2.36
C PHE A 33 7.23 4.20 -1.72
N MET A 34 7.02 4.54 -0.45
CA MET A 34 7.97 5.29 0.38
C MET A 34 8.27 4.55 1.67
N PRO A 35 9.48 4.70 2.25
CA PRO A 35 9.73 4.23 3.59
C PRO A 35 8.92 5.07 4.58
N GLY A 36 8.64 4.50 5.76
CA GLY A 36 8.13 5.29 6.88
C GLY A 36 9.10 6.43 7.18
N ARG A 37 8.58 7.64 7.35
CA ARG A 37 9.44 8.84 7.48
C ARG A 37 10.14 8.88 8.83
N LYS A 38 9.59 8.22 9.85
CA LYS A 38 10.19 8.12 11.20
C LYS A 38 10.14 6.68 11.69
N ASN A 39 11.21 6.21 12.33
CA ASN A 39 11.12 4.96 13.08
C ASN A 39 10.38 5.15 14.43
N ALA A 40 10.15 4.06 15.16
CA ALA A 40 9.54 4.10 16.49
C ALA A 40 10.33 4.91 17.54
N ALA A 41 11.61 5.20 17.28
CA ALA A 41 12.45 6.08 18.11
C ALA A 41 12.43 7.55 17.64
N GLY A 42 11.58 7.90 16.68
CA GLY A 42 11.42 9.26 16.15
C GLY A 42 12.52 9.72 15.18
N VAL A 43 13.41 8.82 14.77
CA VAL A 43 14.52 9.13 13.84
C VAL A 43 13.98 9.17 12.42
N ASP A 44 14.29 10.25 11.72
CA ASP A 44 13.90 10.42 10.32
C ASP A 44 14.66 9.46 9.39
N PHE A 45 13.95 8.86 8.44
CA PHE A 45 14.57 8.20 7.30
C PHE A 45 14.72 9.19 6.14
N PRO A 46 15.81 9.12 5.36
CA PRO A 46 15.97 9.96 4.18
C PRO A 46 14.80 9.75 3.22
N PRO A 47 14.31 10.82 2.58
CA PRO A 47 13.26 10.70 1.57
C PRO A 47 13.78 9.85 0.42
N GLY A 48 12.99 8.89 -0.02
CA GLY A 48 13.33 8.02 -1.13
C GLY A 48 12.16 7.14 -1.54
N GLU A 49 12.22 6.65 -2.76
CA GLU A 49 11.28 5.64 -3.24
C GLU A 49 11.77 4.25 -2.84
N VAL A 50 10.84 3.40 -2.43
CA VAL A 50 11.12 1.98 -2.18
C VAL A 50 10.74 1.22 -3.44
N SER A 51 11.69 0.44 -3.97
CA SER A 51 11.40 -0.49 -5.05
C SER A 51 10.25 -1.41 -4.68
N ALA A 52 9.33 -1.66 -5.63
CA ALA A 52 8.26 -2.63 -5.44
C ALA A 52 8.82 -4.02 -5.06
N GLY A 53 10.03 -4.37 -5.51
CA GLY A 53 10.69 -5.63 -5.17
C GLY A 53 10.85 -5.84 -3.65
N HIS A 54 11.24 -4.80 -2.90
CA HIS A 54 11.34 -4.90 -1.44
C HIS A 54 9.98 -5.13 -0.76
N ILE A 55 8.90 -4.55 -1.31
CA ILE A 55 7.55 -4.77 -0.81
C ILE A 55 7.09 -6.20 -1.12
N ILE A 56 7.34 -6.68 -2.33
CA ILE A 56 7.06 -8.05 -2.77
C ILE A 56 7.79 -9.07 -1.88
N GLU A 57 9.08 -8.87 -1.61
CA GLU A 57 9.87 -9.72 -0.71
C GLU A 57 9.30 -9.71 0.71
N ALA A 58 8.93 -8.53 1.23
CA ALA A 58 8.31 -8.43 2.55
C ALA A 58 6.96 -9.18 2.62
N ILE A 59 6.16 -9.16 1.54
CA ILE A 59 4.91 -9.93 1.45
C ILE A 59 5.20 -11.43 1.40
N ARG A 60 6.13 -11.89 0.55
CA ARG A 60 6.51 -13.32 0.43
C ARG A 60 7.06 -13.88 1.74
N ASN A 61 7.82 -13.08 2.48
CA ASN A 61 8.42 -13.48 3.74
C ASN A 61 7.49 -13.31 4.95
N ASN A 62 6.27 -12.82 4.77
CA ASN A 62 5.29 -12.70 5.85
C ASN A 62 4.63 -14.07 6.09
N PRO A 63 4.83 -14.72 7.26
CA PRO A 63 4.24 -16.04 7.52
C PRO A 63 2.70 -16.02 7.62
N SER A 64 2.08 -14.84 7.71
CA SER A 64 0.63 -14.68 7.68
C SER A 64 0.07 -14.50 6.25
N TYR A 65 0.92 -14.46 5.23
CA TYR A 65 0.50 -14.41 3.84
C TYR A 65 0.63 -15.80 3.20
N ASN A 66 -0.52 -16.42 2.90
CA ASN A 66 -0.59 -17.75 2.30
C ASN A 66 -1.00 -17.70 0.82
N GLY A 67 -0.77 -16.57 0.15
CA GLY A 67 -1.31 -16.26 -1.16
C GLY A 67 -2.67 -15.54 -1.11
N GLY A 68 -3.29 -15.36 -2.28
CA GLY A 68 -4.56 -14.66 -2.44
C GLY A 68 -4.42 -13.17 -2.78
N PRO A 69 -5.54 -12.46 -2.97
CA PRO A 69 -5.52 -11.06 -3.37
C PRO A 69 -4.94 -10.14 -2.28
N ILE A 70 -4.37 -9.02 -2.72
CA ILE A 70 -3.74 -8.02 -1.86
C ILE A 70 -4.51 -6.72 -1.88
N ARG A 71 -4.63 -6.05 -0.74
CA ARG A 71 -5.08 -4.66 -0.64
C ARG A 71 -3.93 -3.78 -0.18
N LEU A 72 -3.49 -2.87 -1.04
CA LEU A 72 -2.50 -1.85 -0.71
C LEU A 72 -3.19 -0.66 -0.04
N ILE A 73 -2.92 -0.46 1.25
CA ILE A 73 -3.29 0.78 1.96
C ILE A 73 -2.07 1.69 1.87
N SER A 74 -1.90 2.29 0.69
CA SER A 74 -0.73 3.07 0.31
C SER A 74 -1.07 4.12 -0.74
N CYS A 75 -0.93 5.40 -0.39
CA CYS A 75 -1.39 6.54 -1.20
C CYS A 75 -0.90 6.46 -2.65
N HIS A 76 -1.80 6.72 -3.61
CA HIS A 76 -1.56 6.79 -5.05
C HIS A 76 -0.95 5.55 -5.72
N THR A 77 -0.78 4.42 -5.02
CA THR A 77 -0.15 3.23 -5.63
C THR A 77 -0.96 2.58 -6.75
N GLY A 78 -2.24 2.97 -6.89
CA GLY A 78 -3.13 2.59 -7.98
C GLY A 78 -3.14 3.56 -9.18
N VAL A 79 -2.21 4.51 -9.23
CA VAL A 79 -2.02 5.40 -10.38
C VAL A 79 -0.53 5.61 -10.63
N LEU A 80 -0.18 6.02 -11.85
CA LEU A 80 1.14 6.56 -12.16
C LEU A 80 0.93 8.02 -12.56
N LYS A 81 1.62 8.96 -11.93
CA LYS A 81 1.45 10.38 -12.23
C LYS A 81 1.87 10.68 -13.66
N GLU A 82 1.18 11.60 -14.31
CA GLU A 82 1.54 12.07 -15.65
C GLU A 82 3.01 12.53 -15.69
N GLY A 83 3.74 12.06 -16.71
CA GLY A 83 5.17 12.34 -16.90
C GLY A 83 6.12 11.37 -16.19
N GLU A 84 5.63 10.48 -15.32
CA GLU A 84 6.44 9.40 -14.76
C GLU A 84 6.51 8.20 -15.72
N LEU A 85 7.64 7.50 -15.73
CA LEU A 85 7.86 6.31 -16.56
C LEU A 85 7.62 5.04 -15.75
N GLY A 86 7.04 4.02 -16.39
CA GLY A 86 6.86 2.69 -15.80
C GLY A 86 5.40 2.29 -15.66
N ILE A 87 5.09 1.55 -14.59
CA ILE A 87 3.74 1.08 -14.25
C ILE A 87 3.43 1.46 -12.80
N PRO A 88 2.14 1.61 -12.43
CA PRO A 88 1.77 1.82 -11.03
C PRO A 88 2.34 0.73 -10.12
N ALA A 89 2.77 1.09 -8.91
CA ALA A 89 3.33 0.15 -7.95
C ALA A 89 2.41 -1.08 -7.73
N ALA A 90 1.09 -0.87 -7.70
CA ALA A 90 0.11 -1.96 -7.58
C ALA A 90 0.18 -2.97 -8.75
N GLN A 91 0.41 -2.51 -9.98
CA GLN A 91 0.54 -3.40 -11.13
C GLN A 91 1.83 -4.23 -11.07
N ALA A 92 2.93 -3.63 -10.59
CA ALA A 92 4.18 -4.37 -10.38
C ALA A 92 4.00 -5.50 -9.37
N VAL A 93 3.33 -5.22 -8.24
CA VAL A 93 3.00 -6.23 -7.23
C VAL A 93 2.09 -7.32 -7.81
N ALA A 94 1.05 -6.96 -8.56
CA ALA A 94 0.12 -7.92 -9.18
C ALA A 94 0.84 -8.86 -10.15
N ASN A 95 1.71 -8.31 -11.00
CA ASN A 95 2.47 -9.07 -11.98
C ASN A 95 3.45 -10.04 -11.33
N GLU A 96 4.11 -9.65 -10.25
CA GLU A 96 5.15 -10.45 -9.62
C GLU A 96 4.59 -11.52 -8.67
N LEU A 97 3.52 -11.19 -7.93
CA LEU A 97 2.87 -12.14 -7.03
C LEU A 97 1.79 -12.99 -7.71
N LYS A 98 1.45 -12.69 -8.97
CA LYS A 98 0.45 -13.41 -9.77
C LYS A 98 -0.93 -13.49 -9.09
N VAL A 99 -1.30 -12.42 -8.39
CA VAL A 99 -2.59 -12.28 -7.70
C VAL A 99 -3.23 -10.91 -7.99
N PRO A 100 -4.55 -10.76 -7.83
CA PRO A 100 -5.19 -9.46 -7.88
C PRO A 100 -4.66 -8.51 -6.79
N VAL A 101 -4.47 -7.24 -7.13
CA VAL A 101 -4.04 -6.20 -6.19
C VAL A 101 -5.00 -5.02 -6.25
N MET A 102 -5.65 -4.69 -5.14
CA MET A 102 -6.49 -3.51 -5.00
C MET A 102 -5.69 -2.37 -4.37
N ALA A 103 -5.71 -1.19 -4.99
CA ALA A 103 -4.93 -0.03 -4.56
C ALA A 103 -5.67 1.30 -4.81
N PRO A 104 -5.42 2.35 -4.01
CA PRO A 104 -6.07 3.64 -4.15
C PRO A 104 -5.45 4.46 -5.29
N THR A 105 -6.26 5.23 -6.01
CA THR A 105 -5.77 6.18 -7.02
C THR A 105 -5.29 7.51 -6.43
N ASP A 106 -5.51 7.76 -5.14
CA ASP A 106 -5.18 9.01 -4.45
C ASP A 106 -4.72 8.72 -3.01
N GLU A 107 -4.64 9.74 -2.16
CA GLU A 107 -4.42 9.59 -0.73
C GLU A 107 -5.47 8.67 -0.10
N VAL A 108 -5.01 7.78 0.79
CA VAL A 108 -5.87 6.83 1.50
C VAL A 108 -5.59 6.86 2.99
N GLY A 109 -6.63 6.69 3.80
CA GLY A 109 -6.44 6.57 5.23
C GLY A 109 -7.72 6.37 6.02
N ILE A 110 -7.57 6.38 7.33
CA ILE A 110 -8.65 6.32 8.32
C ILE A 110 -8.73 7.66 9.07
N TYR A 111 -9.79 7.84 9.85
CA TYR A 111 -9.90 8.97 10.79
C TYR A 111 -9.87 8.44 12.22
N PRO A 112 -8.82 8.70 13.02
CA PRO A 112 -8.69 8.12 14.36
C PRO A 112 -9.90 8.38 15.28
N SER A 113 -10.56 9.52 15.11
CA SER A 113 -11.77 9.91 15.86
C SER A 113 -12.98 9.01 15.60
N ARG A 114 -12.99 8.19 14.55
CA ARG A 114 -14.12 7.33 14.17
C ARG A 114 -14.02 5.89 14.70
N GLY A 115 -12.99 5.56 15.48
CA GLY A 115 -12.84 4.25 16.12
C GLY A 115 -12.27 3.15 15.21
N LYS A 116 -12.33 1.89 15.64
CA LYS A 116 -11.79 0.73 14.89
C LYS A 116 -12.82 0.16 13.91
N GLY A 117 -12.35 -0.61 12.94
CA GLY A 117 -13.19 -1.28 11.95
C GLY A 117 -13.57 -0.38 10.77
N GLN A 118 -12.77 0.65 10.49
CA GLN A 118 -13.01 1.57 9.38
C GLN A 118 -12.63 0.94 8.05
N GLN A 119 -13.39 1.23 7.01
CA GLN A 119 -12.91 1.07 5.63
C GLN A 119 -12.09 2.32 5.29
N PRO A 120 -10.82 2.20 4.87
CA PRO A 120 -10.02 3.37 4.53
C PRO A 120 -10.64 4.10 3.33
N GLU A 121 -10.70 5.42 3.43
CA GLU A 121 -11.29 6.29 2.44
C GLU A 121 -10.22 6.78 1.46
N VAL A 122 -10.52 6.74 0.16
CA VAL A 122 -9.69 7.37 -0.87
C VAL A 122 -10.18 8.81 -1.04
N GLN A 123 -9.27 9.77 -0.89
CA GLN A 123 -9.60 11.19 -0.87
C GLN A 123 -9.71 11.78 -2.29
N ASN A 124 -10.08 13.07 -2.38
CA ASN A 124 -10.04 13.88 -3.60
C ASN A 124 -10.86 13.33 -4.79
N GLY A 125 -11.89 12.53 -4.52
CA GLY A 125 -12.68 11.85 -5.56
C GLY A 125 -11.96 10.66 -6.20
N GLY A 126 -10.82 10.25 -5.64
CA GLY A 126 -10.14 9.02 -5.99
C GLY A 126 -10.96 7.79 -5.59
N TYR A 127 -10.53 6.63 -6.08
CA TYR A 127 -11.23 5.37 -5.90
C TYR A 127 -10.26 4.20 -5.73
N TRP A 128 -10.79 3.06 -5.33
CA TRP A 128 -10.05 1.80 -5.30
C TRP A 128 -10.03 1.17 -6.69
N ARG A 129 -8.84 0.91 -7.23
CA ARG A 129 -8.64 0.23 -8.50
C ARG A 129 -8.07 -1.17 -8.26
N THR A 130 -8.59 -2.17 -8.95
CA THR A 130 -8.04 -3.53 -8.94
C THR A 130 -7.18 -3.76 -10.17
N PHE A 131 -5.99 -4.28 -9.94
CA PHE A 131 -5.01 -4.67 -10.95
C PHE A 131 -4.95 -6.19 -11.01
N LEU A 132 -5.12 -6.73 -12.21
CA LEU A 132 -4.95 -8.16 -12.46
C LEU A 132 -3.52 -8.41 -12.96
N PRO A 133 -2.94 -9.60 -12.68
CA PRO A 133 -1.68 -9.99 -13.27
C PRO A 133 -1.79 -9.98 -14.78
N LEU A 134 -0.88 -9.30 -15.45
CA LEU A 134 -0.75 -9.41 -16.89
C LEU A 134 -0.06 -10.75 -17.19
N LEU A 135 -0.65 -11.53 -18.09
CA LEU A 135 -0.02 -12.74 -18.62
C LEU A 135 1.29 -12.32 -19.31
N GLN A 136 2.40 -12.89 -18.86
CA GLN A 136 3.69 -12.84 -19.55
C GLN A 136 3.93 -14.18 -20.21
#